data_AF-A0A848H6N7-F1
#
_entry.id   AF-A0A848H6N7-F1
#
_cell.length_a   1.000
_cell.length_b   1.000
_cell.length_c   1.000
_cell.angle_alpha   90.00
_cell.angle_beta   90.00
_cell.angle_gamma   90.00
#
_symmetry.space_group_name_H-M   'P 1'
#
loop_
_entity.id
_entity.type
_entity.pdbx_description
1 polymer ?
#
loop_
_entity_poly.entity_id
_entity_poly.type
_entity_poly.pdbx_seq_one_letter_code
_entity_poly.pdbx_strand_id
1 'polypeptide(L)'
;MDTHGPCRYKEAALQSIDRVRTMSFGTLLYRYFFFGWLFKDVNRGNVIERAAAWRHNQAQARWLPTYMRRWLWVCVTLYALGGLAEWLLHAPGISVLFYVPSALSVPINAVIGAAWVGLKVMPAQL
;
A
#
# COMPACT_ATOMS: atom_id res chain seq x y z
N MET A 1 -7.87 15.20 49.22
CA MET A 1 -9.11 14.65 48.67
C MET A 1 -9.14 15.04 47.20
N ASP A 2 -9.11 14.03 46.34
CA ASP A 2 -9.48 14.00 44.92
C ASP A 2 -8.78 14.94 43.92
N THR A 3 -8.47 14.59 42.68
CA THR A 3 -8.28 13.33 41.93
C THR A 3 -7.80 13.82 40.55
N HIS A 4 -7.13 12.94 39.80
CA HIS A 4 -6.81 13.08 38.36
C HIS A 4 -5.52 13.84 38.01
N GLY A 5 -4.38 13.15 38.22
CA GLY A 5 -3.23 13.36 37.33
C GLY A 5 -3.67 13.16 35.88
N PRO A 6 -3.25 14.03 34.93
CA PRO A 6 -3.64 13.91 33.54
C PRO A 6 -3.31 12.48 33.06
N CYS A 7 -4.41 11.81 32.70
CA CYS A 7 -4.48 10.42 32.34
C CYS A 7 -3.35 10.05 31.35
N ARG A 8 -2.45 9.11 31.68
CA ARG A 8 -1.34 8.61 30.82
C ARG A 8 -1.78 8.25 29.39
N TYR A 9 -3.06 7.92 29.23
CA TYR A 9 -3.72 7.70 27.94
C TYR A 9 -3.80 8.96 27.06
N LYS A 10 -4.00 10.15 27.65
CA LYS A 10 -3.97 11.44 26.93
C LYS A 10 -2.58 11.77 26.41
N GLU A 11 -1.54 11.52 27.19
CA GLU A 11 -0.15 11.75 26.78
C GLU A 11 0.27 10.82 25.64
N ALA A 12 -0.07 9.53 25.72
CA ALA A 12 0.15 8.57 24.65
C ALA A 12 -0.64 8.93 23.37
N ALA A 13 -1.88 9.42 23.52
CA ALA A 13 -2.69 9.88 22.39
C ALA A 13 -2.07 11.12 21.73
N LEU A 14 -1.63 12.11 22.51
CA LEU A 14 -0.96 13.31 22.01
C LEU A 14 0.35 12.97 21.28
N GLN A 15 1.16 12.06 21.83
CA GLN A 15 2.37 11.56 21.16
C GLN A 15 2.04 10.82 19.86
N SER A 16 0.96 10.05 19.81
CA SER A 16 0.54 9.37 18.57
C SER A 16 0.13 10.37 17.48
N ILE A 17 -0.61 11.42 17.86
CA ILE A 17 -1.04 12.49 16.95
C ILE A 17 0.17 13.28 16.45
N ASP A 18 1.11 13.61 17.33
CA ASP A 18 2.34 14.31 16.97
C ASP A 18 3.24 13.47 16.05
N ARG A 19 3.35 12.17 16.32
CA ARG A 19 4.08 11.23 15.45
C ARG A 19 3.44 11.11 14.05
N VAL A 20 2.11 11.20 13.93
CA VAL A 20 1.43 11.23 12.63
C VAL A 20 1.69 12.57 11.91
N ARG A 21 1.68 13.69 12.63
CA ARG A 21 1.98 15.02 12.08
C ARG A 21 3.43 15.20 11.61
N THR A 22 4.36 14.54 12.28
CA THR A 22 5.80 14.62 11.98
C THR A 22 6.27 13.63 10.91
N MET A 23 5.38 12.78 10.37
CA MET A 23 5.75 11.94 9.24
C MET A 23 5.99 12.79 7.98
N SER A 24 7.13 12.55 7.33
CA SER A 24 7.41 13.20 6.05
C SER A 24 6.33 12.86 5.02
N PHE A 25 6.02 13.82 4.14
CA PHE A 25 5.09 13.59 3.02
C PHE A 25 5.48 12.35 2.19
N GLY A 26 6.78 12.13 1.97
CA GLY A 26 7.28 10.95 1.25
C GLY A 26 6.92 9.63 1.93
N THR A 27 6.93 9.59 3.26
CA THR A 27 6.51 8.40 4.02
C THR A 27 5.02 8.12 3.85
N LEU A 28 4.18 9.16 3.85
CA LEU A 28 2.74 8.98 3.59
C LEU A 28 2.50 8.50 2.16
N LEU A 29 3.17 9.12 1.19
CA LEU A 29 3.05 8.75 -0.23
C LEU A 29 3.45 7.29 -0.45
N TYR A 30 4.57 6.87 0.15
CA TYR A 30 5.02 5.48 0.11
C TYR A 30 3.98 4.53 0.71
N ARG A 31 3.45 4.81 1.91
CA ARG A 31 2.45 3.93 2.57
C ARG A 31 1.11 3.91 1.83
N TYR A 32 0.79 4.98 1.10
CA TYR A 32 -0.42 5.09 0.29
C TYR A 32 -0.35 4.25 -0.99
N PHE A 33 0.78 4.27 -1.69
CA PHE A 33 0.98 3.55 -2.96
C PHE A 33 1.53 2.13 -2.79
N PHE A 34 2.38 1.91 -1.79
CA PHE A 34 3.08 0.66 -1.57
C PHE A 34 2.64 -0.02 -0.27
N PHE A 35 2.75 -1.34 -0.27
CA PHE A 35 2.31 -2.22 0.81
C PHE A 35 3.47 -2.93 1.52
N GLY A 36 4.72 -2.69 1.12
CA GLY A 36 5.89 -3.38 1.70
C GLY A 36 6.00 -3.22 3.22
N TRP A 37 5.59 -2.07 3.75
CA TRP A 37 5.56 -1.82 5.20
C TRP A 37 4.55 -2.67 5.98
N LEU A 38 3.56 -3.26 5.29
CA LEU A 38 2.46 -4.00 5.89
C LEU A 38 2.85 -5.45 6.21
N PHE A 39 3.80 -6.01 5.47
CA PHE A 39 4.19 -7.40 5.55
C PHE A 39 5.46 -7.58 6.37
N LYS A 40 5.52 -8.67 7.14
CA LYS A 40 6.71 -9.10 7.88
C LYS A 40 7.53 -10.07 7.04
N ASP A 41 8.85 -10.00 7.16
CA ASP A 41 9.76 -10.95 6.56
C ASP A 41 9.61 -12.32 7.24
N VAL A 42 9.30 -13.35 6.45
CA VAL A 42 9.07 -14.73 6.93
C VAL A 42 10.34 -15.58 6.89
N ASN A 43 11.45 -15.06 6.34
CA ASN A 43 12.72 -15.80 6.26
C ASN A 43 13.58 -15.65 7.53
N ARG A 44 13.21 -14.73 8.43
CA ARG A 44 13.97 -14.42 9.64
C ARG A 44 13.34 -15.06 10.88
N GLY A 45 14.19 -15.48 11.83
CA GLY A 45 13.75 -15.99 13.13
C GLY A 45 13.53 -17.50 13.18
N ASN A 46 13.07 -17.96 14.35
CA ASN A 46 12.78 -19.36 14.64
C ASN A 46 11.46 -19.82 14.00
N VAL A 47 11.20 -21.13 13.91
CA VAL A 47 10.00 -21.72 13.28
C VAL A 47 8.69 -21.07 13.76
N ILE A 48 8.57 -20.83 15.07
CA ILE A 48 7.38 -20.20 15.67
C ILE A 48 7.24 -18.74 15.23
N GLU A 49 8.35 -17.99 15.15
CA GLU A 49 8.35 -16.59 14.73
C GLU A 49 7.95 -16.45 13.25
N ARG A 50 8.45 -17.36 12.41
CA ARG A 50 8.09 -17.45 10.99
C ARG A 50 6.61 -17.77 10.80
N ALA A 51 6.09 -18.74 11.54
CA ALA A 51 4.67 -19.09 11.52
C ALA A 51 3.78 -17.91 11.99
N ALA A 52 4.21 -17.18 13.02
CA ALA A 52 3.51 -15.98 13.47
C ALA A 52 3.55 -14.85 12.44
N ALA A 53 4.70 -14.62 11.79
CA ALA A 53 4.85 -13.66 10.70
C ALA A 53 3.96 -14.02 9.50
N TRP A 54 3.88 -15.30 9.14
CA TRP A 54 3.01 -15.78 8.06
C TRP A 54 1.53 -15.53 8.37
N ARG A 55 1.05 -15.92 9.55
CA ARG A 55 -0.35 -15.68 9.97
C ARG A 55 -0.68 -14.19 9.98
N HIS A 56 0.26 -13.35 10.40
CA HIS A 56 0.11 -11.90 10.34
C HIS A 56 -0.04 -11.43 8.88
N ASN A 57 0.83 -11.86 7.98
CA ASN A 57 0.79 -11.53 6.56
C ASN A 57 -0.53 -11.96 5.90
N GLN A 58 -1.02 -13.16 6.20
CA GLN A 58 -2.33 -13.62 5.72
C GLN A 58 -3.48 -12.73 6.21
N ALA A 59 -3.47 -12.31 7.48
CA ALA A 59 -4.48 -11.40 8.01
C ALA A 59 -4.44 -10.03 7.33
N GLN A 60 -3.24 -9.55 6.98
CA GLN A 60 -3.03 -8.28 6.27
C GLN A 60 -3.32 -8.35 4.76
N ALA A 61 -3.32 -9.54 4.16
CA ALA A 61 -3.61 -9.74 2.73
C ALA A 61 -4.96 -9.15 2.29
N ARG A 62 -5.91 -8.97 3.23
CA ARG A 62 -7.19 -8.28 2.98
C ARG A 62 -7.05 -6.87 2.41
N TRP A 63 -5.90 -6.22 2.64
CA TRP A 63 -5.65 -4.85 2.18
C TRP A 63 -5.06 -4.77 0.77
N LEU A 64 -4.51 -5.87 0.24
CA LEU A 64 -3.92 -5.91 -1.11
C LEU A 64 -4.93 -5.50 -2.21
N PRO A 65 -6.20 -5.95 -2.19
CA PRO A 65 -7.20 -5.49 -3.16
C PRO A 65 -7.43 -3.96 -3.13
N THR A 66 -7.27 -3.31 -1.97
CA THR A 66 -7.35 -1.85 -1.87
C THR A 66 -6.22 -1.17 -2.64
N TYR A 67 -5.00 -1.71 -2.56
CA TYR A 67 -3.86 -1.23 -3.34
C TYR A 67 -4.04 -1.51 -4.84
N MET A 68 -4.52 -2.70 -5.22
CA MET A 68 -4.87 -3.01 -6.62
C MET A 68 -5.85 -1.97 -7.17
N ARG A 69 -6.95 -1.71 -6.45
CA ARG A 69 -7.96 -0.75 -6.89
C ARG A 69 -7.37 0.64 -7.10
N ARG A 70 -6.48 1.11 -6.21
CA ARG A 70 -5.81 2.41 -6.36
C ARG A 70 -4.96 2.47 -7.62
N TRP A 71 -4.13 1.45 -7.86
CA TRP A 71 -3.28 1.38 -9.05
C TRP A 71 -4.10 1.20 -10.33
N LEU A 72 -5.20 0.47 -10.28
CA LEU A 72 -6.14 0.32 -11.40
C LEU A 72 -6.78 1.66 -11.76
N TRP A 73 -7.22 2.46 -10.79
CA TRP A 73 -7.73 3.80 -11.06
C TRP A 73 -6.67 4.71 -11.69
N VAL A 74 -5.42 4.63 -11.23
CA VAL A 74 -4.30 5.34 -11.85
C VAL A 74 -4.11 4.90 -13.30
N CYS A 75 -4.12 3.59 -13.58
CA CYS A 75 -4.06 3.04 -14.93
C CYS A 75 -5.15 3.65 -15.82
N VAL A 76 -6.41 3.46 -15.42
CA VAL A 76 -7.58 3.83 -16.23
C VAL A 76 -7.62 5.34 -16.46
N THR A 77 -7.36 6.14 -15.42
CA THR A 77 -7.40 7.59 -15.52
C THR A 77 -6.30 8.11 -16.45
N LEU A 78 -5.07 7.63 -16.30
CA LEU A 78 -3.96 8.07 -17.14
C LEU A 78 -4.12 7.59 -18.58
N TYR A 79 -4.55 6.36 -18.79
CA TYR A 79 -4.83 5.84 -20.12
C TYR A 79 -5.93 6.65 -20.82
N ALA A 80 -7.04 6.94 -20.11
CA ALA A 80 -8.12 7.76 -20.64
C ALA A 80 -7.66 9.19 -20.96
N LEU A 81 -6.85 9.81 -20.10
CA LEU A 81 -6.27 11.14 -20.36
C LEU A 81 -5.33 11.13 -21.57
N GLY A 82 -4.50 10.09 -21.73
CA GLY A 82 -3.65 9.92 -22.91
C GLY A 82 -4.47 9.81 -24.20
N GLY A 83 -5.54 9.01 -24.18
CA GLY A 83 -6.47 8.87 -25.30
C GLY A 83 -7.22 10.16 -25.62
N LEU A 84 -7.69 10.88 -24.59
CA LEU A 84 -8.34 12.18 -24.76
C LEU A 84 -7.38 13.25 -25.31
N ALA A 85 -6.12 13.27 -24.86
CA ALA A 85 -5.12 14.19 -25.38
C ALA A 85 -4.82 13.91 -26.86
N GLU A 86 -4.74 12.62 -27.24
CA GLU A 86 -4.55 12.23 -28.62
C GLU A 86 -5.75 12.60 -29.49
N TRP A 87 -6.95 12.35 -28.99
CA TRP A 87 -8.19 12.58 -29.74
C TRP A 87 -8.58 14.06 -29.84
N LEU A 88 -8.45 14.84 -28.77
CA LEU A 88 -8.86 16.24 -28.72
C LEU A 88 -7.76 17.21 -29.16
N LEU A 89 -6.50 16.90 -28.84
CA LEU A 89 -5.38 17.81 -29.07
C LEU A 89 -4.51 17.40 -30.25
N HIS A 90 -4.73 16.21 -30.83
CA HIS A 90 -3.91 15.66 -31.92
C HIS A 90 -2.40 15.69 -31.59
N ALA A 91 -2.05 15.59 -30.30
CA ALA A 91 -0.71 15.81 -29.78
C ALA A 91 -0.12 14.51 -29.19
N PRO A 92 0.28 13.55 -30.05
CA PRO A 92 0.72 12.22 -29.61
C PRO A 92 1.95 12.27 -28.69
N GLY A 93 2.81 13.28 -28.83
CA GLY A 93 3.97 13.46 -27.96
C GLY A 93 3.60 13.70 -26.49
N ILE A 94 2.47 14.37 -26.23
CA ILE A 94 1.99 14.63 -24.87
C ILE A 94 1.31 13.36 -24.29
N SER A 95 0.62 12.59 -25.12
CA SER A 95 -0.07 11.36 -24.70
C SER A 95 0.89 10.31 -24.12
N VAL A 96 2.13 10.25 -24.62
CA VAL A 96 3.15 9.32 -24.11
C VAL A 96 3.41 9.52 -22.62
N LEU A 97 3.38 10.76 -22.12
CA LEU A 97 3.59 11.07 -20.70
C LEU A 97 2.52 10.46 -19.80
N PHE A 98 1.33 10.18 -20.35
CA PHE A 98 0.23 9.52 -19.65
C PHE A 98 0.25 8.00 -19.84
N TYR A 99 0.58 7.53 -21.05
CA TYR A 99 0.62 6.11 -21.36
C TYR A 99 1.73 5.36 -20.63
N VAL A 100 2.92 5.95 -20.46
CA VAL A 100 4.04 5.30 -19.75
C VAL A 100 3.70 4.95 -18.28
N PRO A 101 3.28 5.90 -17.43
CA PRO A 101 2.89 5.58 -16.06
C PRO A 101 1.65 4.69 -15.99
N SER A 102 0.74 4.78 -16.97
CA SER A 102 -0.36 3.82 -17.10
C SER A 102 0.15 2.40 -17.33
N ALA A 103 1.07 2.20 -18.27
CA ALA A 103 1.64 0.89 -18.56
C ALA A 103 2.40 0.30 -17.36
N LEU A 104 3.10 1.13 -16.57
CA LEU A 104 3.78 0.71 -15.34
C LEU A 104 2.83 0.20 -14.25
N SER A 105 1.57 0.64 -14.24
CA SER A 105 0.59 0.19 -13.25
C SER A 105 0.16 -1.28 -13.46
N VAL A 106 0.29 -1.81 -14.68
CA VAL A 106 -0.07 -3.19 -15.03
C VAL A 106 0.81 -4.22 -14.31
N PRO A 107 2.16 -4.19 -14.43
CA PRO A 107 3.01 -5.13 -13.69
C PRO A 107 2.90 -4.93 -12.18
N ILE A 108 2.65 -3.70 -11.69
CA ILE A 108 2.41 -3.46 -10.25
C ILE A 108 1.15 -4.19 -9.78
N ASN A 109 0.04 -4.07 -10.50
CA ASN A 109 -1.18 -4.83 -10.21
C ASN A 109 -0.96 -6.35 -10.30
N ALA A 110 -0.18 -6.81 -11.28
CA ALA A 110 0.15 -8.22 -11.42
C ALA A 110 0.92 -8.76 -10.20
N VAL A 111 1.94 -8.03 -9.71
CA VAL A 111 2.69 -8.40 -8.50
C VAL A 111 1.80 -8.39 -7.26
N ILE A 112 0.94 -7.38 -7.09
CA ILE A 112 -0.01 -7.32 -5.96
C ILE A 112 -0.97 -8.50 -6.03
N GLY A 113 -1.50 -8.82 -7.21
CA GLY A 113 -2.40 -9.95 -7.45
C GLY A 113 -1.73 -11.28 -7.15
N ALA A 114 -0.51 -11.50 -7.64
CA ALA A 114 0.28 -12.69 -7.35
C ALA A 114 0.54 -12.85 -5.85
N ALA A 115 0.90 -11.77 -5.15
CA ALA A 115 1.08 -11.78 -3.70
C ALA A 115 -0.23 -12.11 -2.95
N TRP A 116 -1.34 -11.53 -3.41
CA TRP A 116 -2.66 -11.78 -2.82
C TRP A 116 -3.11 -13.24 -2.99
N VAL A 117 -2.99 -13.78 -4.20
CA VAL A 117 -3.26 -15.19 -4.49
C VAL A 117 -2.33 -16.08 -3.69
N GLY A 118 -1.03 -15.81 -3.67
CA GLY A 118 -0.04 -16.58 -2.93
C GLY A 118 -0.38 -16.66 -1.44
N LEU A 119 -0.71 -15.54 -0.79
CA LEU A 119 -1.06 -15.51 0.62
C LEU A 119 -2.40 -16.19 0.94
N LYS A 120 -3.32 -16.25 -0.02
CA LYS A 120 -4.64 -16.88 0.13
C LYS A 120 -4.62 -18.39 -0.15
N VAL A 121 -3.82 -18.83 -1.12
CA VAL A 121 -3.80 -20.21 -1.61
C VAL A 121 -2.75 -21.04 -0.88
N MET A 122 -1.61 -20.46 -0.52
CA MET A 122 -0.54 -21.25 0.11
C MET A 122 -0.86 -21.54 1.59
N PRO A 123 -0.81 -22.81 2.02
CA PRO A 123 -0.89 -23.15 3.44
C PRO A 123 0.33 -22.58 4.17
N ALA A 124 0.19 -22.33 5.47
CA ALA A 124 1.31 -21.88 6.29
C ALA A 124 2.46 -22.89 6.17
N GLN A 125 3.59 -22.45 5.62
CA GLN A 125 4.82 -23.24 5.59
C GLN A 125 5.35 -23.27 7.03
N LEU A 126 5.21 -24.44 7.66
CA LEU A 126 5.79 -24.77 8.97
C LEU A 126 7.29 -25.03 8.82
#